data_AF-A0A6I3HTZ2-F1
#
_entry.id   AF-A0A6I3HTZ2-F1
#
_cell.length_a   1.000
_cell.length_b   1.000
_cell.length_c   1.000
_cell.angle_alpha   90.00
_cell.angle_beta   90.00
_cell.angle_gamma   90.00
#
_symmetry.space_group_name_H-M   'P 1'
#
loop_
_entity.id
_entity.type
_entity.pdbx_description
1 polymer ?
#
loop_
_entity_poly.entity_id
_entity_poly.type
_entity_poly.pdbx_seq_one_letter_code
_entity_poly.pdbx_strand_id
1 'polypeptide(L)'
;MSDAPSGPSTADLEALAGYAAVLADGIERAIGPWVERSVEIVCEKSGVMVTGNLRQQARTAGAEATAEIAPRVHALLALDIDEQRLGPLELLRSAVRWPTKVLRDLGVAAASRDESAKAMFPDDDYDLTPASFGDLDPALHEPGLVWGAAKAHVFLARRRAAGQLS
;
A
#
# COMPACT_ATOMS: atom_id res chain seq x y z
N MET A 1 2.87 -20.60 -41.53
CA MET A 1 2.34 -19.31 -41.04
C MET A 1 2.86 -19.17 -39.62
N SER A 2 3.81 -18.26 -39.40
CA SER A 2 4.41 -18.07 -38.08
C SER A 2 3.38 -17.35 -37.23
N ASP A 3 2.86 -18.04 -36.22
CA ASP A 3 1.96 -17.45 -35.23
C ASP A 3 2.84 -16.54 -34.37
N ALA A 4 2.96 -15.27 -34.79
CA ALA A 4 3.70 -14.29 -34.03
C ALA A 4 3.04 -14.22 -32.64
N PRO A 5 3.81 -14.27 -31.54
CA PRO A 5 3.24 -14.19 -30.20
C PRO A 5 2.45 -12.88 -30.11
N SER A 6 1.13 -13.00 -30.12
CA SER A 6 0.25 -11.86 -29.96
C SER A 6 0.45 -11.33 -28.55
N GLY A 7 0.51 -10.00 -28.41
CA GLY A 7 0.61 -9.34 -27.11
C GLY A 7 -0.57 -9.68 -26.19
N PRO A 8 -0.67 -9.05 -25.01
CA PRO A 8 -1.82 -9.25 -24.14
C PRO A 8 -3.12 -9.00 -24.90
N SER A 9 -4.11 -9.87 -24.71
CA SER A 9 -5.43 -9.69 -25.32
C SER A 9 -6.17 -8.52 -24.68
N THR A 10 -7.20 -8.00 -25.35
CA THR A 10 -8.09 -6.99 -24.75
C THR A 10 -8.69 -7.47 -23.43
N ALA A 11 -9.07 -8.75 -23.36
CA ALA A 11 -9.62 -9.34 -22.14
C ALA A 11 -8.60 -9.37 -20.98
N ASP A 12 -7.31 -9.63 -21.27
CA ASP A 12 -6.25 -9.57 -20.25
C ASP A 12 -6.10 -8.15 -19.69
N LEU A 13 -6.18 -7.13 -20.56
CA LEU A 13 -6.08 -5.73 -20.18
C LEU A 13 -7.30 -5.27 -19.37
N GLU A 14 -8.51 -5.67 -19.77
CA GLU A 14 -9.76 -5.40 -19.04
C GLU A 14 -9.76 -6.07 -17.66
N ALA A 15 -9.31 -7.32 -17.56
CA ALA A 15 -9.17 -8.03 -16.30
C ALA A 15 -8.18 -7.34 -15.37
N LEU A 16 -7.00 -6.96 -15.87
CA LEU A 16 -6.00 -6.21 -15.11
C LEU A 16 -6.57 -4.89 -14.56
N ALA A 17 -7.26 -4.13 -15.40
CA ALA A 17 -7.91 -2.88 -14.99
C ALA A 17 -8.97 -3.11 -13.89
N GLY A 18 -9.77 -4.18 -14.02
CA GLY A 18 -10.74 -4.59 -13.00
C GLY A 18 -10.08 -4.93 -11.66
N TYR A 19 -9.01 -5.72 -11.66
CA TYR A 19 -8.27 -6.04 -10.44
C TYR A 19 -7.57 -4.82 -9.82
N ALA A 20 -7.07 -3.91 -10.66
CA ALA A 20 -6.49 -2.65 -10.21
C ALA A 20 -7.52 -1.77 -9.49
N ALA A 21 -8.74 -1.66 -10.02
CA ALA A 21 -9.83 -0.92 -9.38
C ALA A 21 -10.24 -1.54 -8.02
N VAL A 22 -10.41 -2.88 -7.97
CA VAL A 22 -10.72 -3.59 -6.72
C VAL A 22 -9.65 -3.36 -5.65
N LEU A 23 -8.37 -3.41 -6.04
CA LEU A 23 -7.26 -3.15 -5.13
C LEU A 23 -7.25 -1.68 -4.65
N ALA A 24 -7.46 -0.72 -5.54
CA ALA A 24 -7.49 0.71 -5.19
C ALA A 24 -8.61 1.04 -4.20
N ASP A 25 -9.82 0.56 -4.48
CA ASP A 25 -11.00 0.69 -3.61
C ASP A 25 -10.78 0.06 -2.24
N GLY A 26 -10.15 -1.13 -2.22
CA GLY A 26 -9.80 -1.81 -0.98
C GLY A 26 -8.80 -1.00 -0.16
N ILE A 27 -7.75 -0.47 -0.80
CA ILE A 27 -6.72 0.35 -0.16
C ILE A 27 -7.33 1.60 0.44
N GLU A 28 -8.18 2.31 -0.31
CA GLU A 28 -8.87 3.51 0.18
C GLU A 28 -9.63 3.26 1.48
N ARG A 29 -10.38 2.16 1.53
CA ARG A 29 -11.12 1.75 2.74
C ARG A 29 -10.21 1.34 3.90
N ALA A 30 -9.00 0.86 3.61
CA ALA A 30 -8.09 0.29 4.60
C ALA A 30 -7.17 1.32 5.26
N ILE A 31 -6.79 2.41 4.58
CA ILE A 31 -5.79 3.37 5.09
C ILE A 31 -6.18 3.94 6.45
N GLY A 32 -7.39 4.50 6.58
CA GLY A 32 -7.87 5.10 7.83
C GLY A 32 -7.86 4.12 9.00
N PRO A 33 -8.56 2.98 8.89
CA PRO A 33 -8.54 1.94 9.92
C PRO A 33 -7.15 1.42 10.26
N TRP A 34 -6.25 1.31 9.28
CA TRP A 34 -4.87 0.90 9.53
C TRP A 34 -4.11 1.93 10.39
N VAL A 35 -4.28 3.23 10.13
CA VAL A 35 -3.68 4.28 10.98
C VAL A 35 -4.19 4.18 12.42
N GLU A 36 -5.50 4.03 12.59
CA GLU A 36 -6.12 3.88 13.91
C GLU A 36 -5.57 2.66 14.67
N ARG A 37 -5.61 1.49 14.03
CA ARG A 37 -5.08 0.23 14.59
C ARG A 37 -3.60 0.36 14.96
N SER A 38 -2.80 1.01 14.13
CA SER A 38 -1.37 1.20 14.38
C SER A 38 -1.11 2.00 15.66
N VAL A 39 -1.86 3.09 15.87
CA VAL A 39 -1.78 3.89 17.10
C VAL A 39 -2.20 3.06 18.32
N GLU A 40 -3.32 2.34 18.21
CA GLU A 40 -3.84 1.52 19.32
C GLU A 40 -2.86 0.42 19.74
N ILE A 41 -2.30 -0.33 18.76
CA ILE A 41 -1.32 -1.39 19.01
C ILE A 41 -0.08 -0.86 19.72
N VAL A 42 0.46 0.29 19.31
CA VAL A 42 1.67 0.85 19.93
C VAL A 42 1.36 1.38 21.33
N CYS A 43 0.21 2.03 21.54
CA CYS A 43 -0.20 2.49 22.86
C CYS A 43 -0.37 1.32 23.84
N GLU A 44 -1.03 0.25 23.40
CA GLU A 44 -1.19 -0.97 24.20
C GLU A 44 0.17 -1.56 24.61
N LYS A 45 1.08 -1.75 23.64
CA LYS A 45 2.44 -2.25 23.90
C LYS A 45 3.25 -1.35 24.84
N SER A 46 2.96 -0.05 24.84
CA SER A 46 3.65 0.94 25.65
C SER A 46 2.98 1.23 27.00
N GLY A 47 1.87 0.55 27.33
CA GLY A 47 1.09 0.78 28.55
C GLY A 47 0.39 2.14 28.59
N VAL A 48 0.21 2.79 27.44
CA VAL A 48 -0.46 4.10 27.33
C VAL A 48 -1.96 3.90 27.15
N MET A 49 -2.75 4.58 27.98
CA MET A 49 -4.20 4.45 27.95
C MET A 49 -4.81 5.11 26.71
N VAL A 50 -5.58 4.33 25.94
CA VAL A 50 -6.31 4.84 24.76
C VAL A 50 -7.61 5.55 25.20
N THR A 51 -7.53 6.87 25.32
CA THR A 51 -8.67 7.74 25.67
C THR A 51 -9.60 8.00 24.48
N GLY A 52 -10.80 8.55 24.75
CA GLY A 52 -11.71 9.00 23.68
C GLY A 52 -11.09 10.09 22.79
N ASN A 53 -10.31 10.99 23.38
CA ASN A 53 -9.58 12.03 22.63
C ASN A 53 -8.51 11.43 21.72
N LEU A 54 -7.73 10.46 22.21
CA LEU A 54 -6.71 9.79 21.40
C LEU A 54 -7.33 9.05 20.20
N ARG A 55 -8.44 8.33 20.41
CA ARG A 55 -9.18 7.70 19.30
C ARG A 55 -9.64 8.73 18.27
N GLN A 56 -10.07 9.91 18.70
CA GLN A 56 -10.46 10.96 17.76
C GLN A 56 -9.27 11.53 16.99
N GLN A 57 -8.12 11.71 17.64
CA GLN A 57 -6.88 12.13 16.97
C GLN A 57 -6.41 11.10 15.93
N ALA A 58 -6.45 9.81 16.29
CA ALA A 58 -6.11 8.73 15.37
C ALA A 58 -7.07 8.66 14.17
N ARG A 59 -8.39 8.81 14.39
CA ARG A 59 -9.39 8.93 13.31
C ARG A 59 -9.13 10.10 12.38
N THR A 60 -8.82 11.27 12.94
CA THR A 60 -8.49 12.46 12.13
C THR A 60 -7.25 12.22 11.29
N ALA A 61 -6.19 11.66 11.89
CA ALA A 61 -4.97 11.31 11.16
C ALA A 61 -5.23 10.25 10.07
N GLY A 62 -6.08 9.24 10.34
CA GLY A 62 -6.49 8.25 9.36
C GLY A 62 -7.27 8.85 8.18
N ALA A 63 -8.19 9.77 8.46
CA ALA A 63 -8.94 10.48 7.42
C ALA A 63 -8.03 11.36 6.54
N GLU A 64 -7.07 12.06 7.15
CA GLU A 64 -6.05 12.84 6.42
C GLU A 64 -5.16 11.94 5.56
N ALA A 65 -4.72 10.81 6.09
CA ALA A 65 -3.93 9.82 5.35
C ALA A 65 -4.71 9.28 4.14
N THR A 66 -5.98 8.91 4.32
CA THR A 66 -6.84 8.44 3.23
C THR A 66 -7.01 9.54 2.17
N ALA A 67 -7.32 10.77 2.59
CA ALA A 67 -7.56 11.88 1.67
C ALA A 67 -6.33 12.21 0.80
N GLU A 68 -5.12 12.01 1.31
CA GLU A 68 -3.90 12.26 0.54
C GLU A 68 -3.46 11.05 -0.29
N ILE A 69 -3.48 9.85 0.28
CA ILE A 69 -2.87 8.67 -0.33
C ILE A 69 -3.82 7.99 -1.31
N ALA A 70 -5.11 7.88 -1.00
CA ALA A 70 -6.06 7.15 -1.85
C ALA A 70 -6.14 7.71 -3.29
N PRO A 71 -6.28 9.04 -3.53
CA PRO A 71 -6.30 9.56 -4.90
C PRO A 71 -5.03 9.26 -5.68
N ARG A 72 -3.87 9.22 -5.01
CA ARG A 72 -2.57 8.91 -5.62
C ARG A 72 -2.47 7.44 -6.00
N VAL A 73 -2.99 6.55 -5.17
CA VAL A 73 -3.07 5.10 -5.46
C VAL A 73 -4.01 4.85 -6.64
N HIS A 74 -5.19 5.46 -6.65
CA HIS A 74 -6.13 5.37 -7.76
C HIS A 74 -5.51 5.86 -9.07
N ALA A 75 -4.88 7.05 -9.05
CA ALA A 75 -4.21 7.58 -10.22
C ALA A 75 -3.08 6.68 -10.71
N LEU A 76 -2.26 6.13 -9.80
CA LEU A 76 -1.17 5.21 -10.14
C LEU A 76 -1.71 3.92 -10.78
N LEU A 77 -2.75 3.32 -10.19
CA LEU A 77 -3.28 2.04 -10.64
C LEU A 77 -4.10 2.15 -11.93
N ALA A 78 -4.56 3.35 -12.27
CA ALA A 78 -5.19 3.65 -13.56
C ALA A 78 -4.18 3.85 -14.70
N LEU A 79 -2.89 4.06 -14.41
CA LEU A 79 -1.84 4.13 -15.43
C LEU A 79 -1.60 2.77 -16.07
N ASP A 80 -1.16 2.80 -17.33
CA ASP A 80 -0.58 1.63 -17.96
C ASP A 80 0.62 1.11 -17.13
N ILE A 81 0.79 -0.21 -17.08
CA ILE A 81 1.81 -0.85 -16.23
C ILE A 81 3.24 -0.38 -16.55
N ASP A 82 3.52 0.01 -17.79
CA ASP A 82 4.84 0.49 -18.22
C ASP A 82 5.07 1.96 -17.81
N GLU A 83 4.01 2.69 -17.47
CA GLU A 83 4.07 4.07 -16.97
C GLU A 83 4.13 4.15 -15.44
N GLN A 84 3.87 3.04 -14.74
CA GLN A 84 3.94 2.94 -13.28
C GLN A 84 5.40 2.90 -12.79
N ARG A 85 6.01 4.08 -12.59
CA ARG A 85 7.39 4.22 -12.07
C ARG A 85 7.56 3.81 -10.61
N LEU A 86 6.48 3.87 -9.82
CA LEU A 86 6.44 3.52 -8.41
C LEU A 86 5.42 2.40 -8.20
N GLY A 87 5.60 1.61 -7.14
CA GLY A 87 4.62 0.61 -6.72
C GLY A 87 3.53 1.22 -5.82
N PRO A 88 2.28 0.74 -5.85
CA PRO A 88 1.24 1.14 -4.90
C PRO A 88 1.67 0.94 -3.44
N LEU A 89 2.44 -0.12 -3.15
CA LEU A 89 2.97 -0.36 -1.81
C LEU A 89 3.97 0.73 -1.37
N GLU A 90 4.75 1.31 -2.28
CA GLU A 90 5.66 2.41 -1.95
C GLU A 90 4.90 3.67 -1.54
N LEU A 91 3.77 3.98 -2.20
CA LEU A 91 2.89 5.06 -1.78
C LEU A 91 2.32 4.80 -0.38
N LEU A 92 1.87 3.56 -0.12
CA LEU A 92 1.31 3.18 1.17
C LEU A 92 2.33 3.26 2.31
N ARG A 93 3.60 2.93 2.05
CA ARG A 93 4.67 3.08 3.05
C ARG A 93 4.85 4.53 3.49
N SER A 94 4.59 5.50 2.61
CA SER A 94 4.62 6.92 3.01
C SER A 94 3.52 7.30 4.00
N ALA A 95 2.47 6.47 4.14
CA ALA A 95 1.36 6.70 5.07
C ALA A 95 1.74 6.49 6.54
N VAL A 96 2.90 5.89 6.82
CA VAL A 96 3.37 5.63 8.19
C VAL A 96 3.60 6.89 9.02
N ARG A 97 3.80 8.04 8.36
CA ARG A 97 4.01 9.32 9.04
C ARG A 97 2.81 9.79 9.87
N TRP A 98 1.59 9.39 9.51
CA TRP A 98 0.38 9.78 10.24
C TRP A 98 0.26 9.10 11.62
N PRO A 99 0.27 7.75 11.73
CA PRO A 99 0.27 7.11 13.04
C PRO A 99 1.53 7.48 13.83
N THR A 100 2.69 7.59 13.18
CA THR A 100 3.93 8.03 13.84
C THR A 100 3.80 9.42 14.43
N LYS A 101 3.21 10.39 13.71
CA LYS A 101 2.99 11.74 14.25
C LYS A 101 2.10 11.72 15.49
N VAL A 102 0.99 10.98 15.48
CA VAL A 102 0.09 10.87 16.63
C VAL A 102 0.83 10.33 17.86
N LEU A 103 1.63 9.28 17.67
CA LEU A 103 2.38 8.63 18.75
C LEU A 103 3.53 9.53 19.28
N ARG A 104 4.22 10.26 18.38
CA ARG A 104 5.24 11.26 18.75
C ARG A 104 4.64 12.39 19.58
N ASP A 105 3.49 12.94 19.15
CA ASP A 105 2.81 14.03 19.86
C ASP A 105 2.31 13.58 21.25
N LEU A 106 2.06 12.29 21.44
CA LEU A 106 1.72 11.66 22.72
C LEU A 106 2.95 11.36 23.60
N GLY A 107 4.16 11.49 23.05
CA GLY A 107 5.41 11.21 23.75
C GLY A 107 5.70 9.71 23.95
N VAL A 108 5.11 8.84 23.11
CA VAL A 108 5.37 7.40 23.18
C VAL A 108 6.83 7.12 22.78
N ALA A 109 7.53 6.31 23.57
CA ALA A 109 8.92 5.94 23.29
C ALA A 109 9.01 5.19 21.94
N ALA A 110 9.98 5.58 21.10
CA ALA A 110 10.23 4.95 19.82
C ALA A 110 10.62 3.47 19.96
N ALA A 111 10.35 2.68 18.92
CA ALA A 111 10.77 1.29 18.85
C ALA A 111 12.30 1.18 18.69
N SER A 112 12.87 0.10 19.22
CA SER A 112 14.29 -0.23 18.99
C SER A 112 14.47 -0.78 17.57
N ARG A 113 14.97 0.05 16.66
CA ARG A 113 15.18 -0.28 15.24
C ARG A 113 16.68 -0.34 14.90
N ASP A 114 17.07 -1.23 13.99
CA ASP A 114 18.43 -1.25 13.47
C ASP A 114 18.69 -0.08 12.49
N GLU A 115 19.96 0.17 12.17
CA GLU A 115 20.36 1.30 11.32
C GLU A 115 19.86 1.17 9.87
N SER A 116 19.66 -0.05 9.37
CA SER A 116 19.13 -0.26 8.02
C SER A 116 17.65 0.06 7.93
N ALA A 117 16.86 -0.32 8.94
CA ALA A 117 15.45 0.01 9.05
C ALA A 117 15.24 1.53 9.18
N LYS A 118 16.04 2.20 10.02
CA LYS A 118 16.01 3.67 10.16
C LYS A 118 16.35 4.39 8.85
N ALA A 119 17.36 3.92 8.13
CA ALA A 119 17.76 4.49 6.84
C ALA A 119 16.68 4.28 5.76
N MET A 120 16.03 3.11 5.76
CA MET A 120 14.99 2.77 4.78
C MET A 120 13.67 3.51 5.05
N PHE A 121 13.28 3.65 6.32
CA PHE A 121 12.04 4.32 6.73
C PHE A 121 12.32 5.31 7.87
N PRO A 122 12.82 6.52 7.53
CA PRO A 122 13.18 7.54 8.51
C PRO A 122 11.96 8.17 9.21
N ASP A 123 10.77 8.09 8.61
CA ASP A 123 9.52 8.63 9.16
C ASP A 123 8.75 7.63 10.04
N ASP A 124 9.35 6.50 10.39
CA ASP A 124 8.70 5.39 11.09
C ASP A 124 9.38 5.03 12.41
N ASP A 125 9.19 5.85 13.44
CA ASP A 125 9.83 5.61 14.74
C ASP A 125 9.35 4.32 15.43
N TYR A 126 8.24 3.74 14.97
CA TYR A 126 7.52 2.68 15.66
C TYR A 126 7.49 1.34 14.90
N ASP A 127 8.20 1.25 13.78
CA ASP A 127 8.29 0.05 12.94
C ASP A 127 6.92 -0.42 12.42
N LEU A 128 6.14 0.53 11.94
CA LEU A 128 4.76 0.37 11.47
C LEU A 128 4.66 0.25 9.94
N THR A 129 5.75 0.51 9.21
CA THR A 129 5.74 0.56 7.75
C THR A 129 5.30 -0.78 7.17
N PRO A 130 4.25 -0.83 6.32
CA PRO A 130 3.74 -2.08 5.79
C PRO A 130 4.73 -2.74 4.82
N ALA A 131 4.98 -4.02 5.03
CA ALA A 131 5.79 -4.86 4.15
C ALA A 131 4.95 -5.45 3.00
N SER A 132 3.64 -5.56 3.19
CA SER A 132 2.65 -6.09 2.24
C SER A 132 1.30 -5.38 2.35
N PHE A 133 0.39 -5.59 1.39
CA PHE A 133 -0.98 -5.07 1.50
C PHE A 133 -1.76 -5.68 2.67
N GLY A 134 -1.45 -6.93 3.04
CA GLY A 134 -2.08 -7.61 4.17
C GLY A 134 -1.80 -6.94 5.52
N ASP A 135 -0.69 -6.19 5.62
CA ASP A 135 -0.33 -5.43 6.83
C ASP A 135 -1.21 -4.19 7.00
N LEU A 136 -1.77 -3.65 5.91
CA LEU A 136 -2.83 -2.63 6.00
C LEU A 136 -4.11 -3.27 6.46
N ASP A 137 -4.57 -4.28 5.73
CA ASP A 137 -5.78 -5.04 6.04
C ASP A 137 -5.68 -6.46 5.48
N PRO A 138 -5.97 -7.52 6.26
CA PRO A 138 -5.93 -8.89 5.77
C PRO A 138 -6.79 -9.12 4.53
N ALA A 139 -7.89 -8.38 4.36
CA ALA A 139 -8.76 -8.47 3.19
C ALA A 139 -8.07 -8.03 1.88
N LEU A 140 -6.94 -7.32 1.95
CA LEU A 140 -6.16 -6.89 0.80
C LEU A 140 -5.11 -7.89 0.33
N HIS A 141 -4.90 -8.98 1.07
CA HIS A 141 -3.91 -9.99 0.70
C HIS A 141 -4.22 -10.60 -0.68
N GLU A 142 -5.44 -11.10 -0.87
CA GLU A 142 -5.85 -11.72 -2.13
C GLU A 142 -5.96 -10.70 -3.28
N PRO A 143 -6.63 -9.53 -3.14
CA PRO A 143 -6.61 -8.50 -4.18
C PRO A 143 -5.21 -8.09 -4.64
N GLY A 144 -4.27 -7.95 -3.70
CA GLY A 144 -2.87 -7.63 -4.00
C GLY A 144 -2.18 -8.71 -4.81
N LEU A 145 -2.39 -9.99 -4.47
CA LEU A 145 -1.84 -11.12 -5.21
C LEU A 145 -2.43 -11.24 -6.61
N VAL A 146 -3.75 -11.14 -6.74
CA VAL A 146 -4.45 -11.27 -8.03
C VAL A 146 -4.02 -10.16 -8.99
N TRP A 147 -3.97 -8.91 -8.53
CA TRP A 147 -3.46 -7.80 -9.33
C TRP A 147 -1.99 -8.01 -9.73
N GLY A 148 -1.13 -8.43 -8.80
CA GLY A 148 0.28 -8.68 -9.06
C GLY A 148 0.50 -9.77 -10.13
N ALA A 149 -0.27 -10.86 -10.06
CA ALA A 149 -0.25 -11.94 -11.04
C ALA A 149 -0.72 -11.47 -12.43
N ALA A 150 -1.84 -10.73 -12.50
CA ALA A 150 -2.34 -10.17 -13.75
C ALA A 150 -1.34 -9.19 -14.38
N LYS A 151 -0.73 -8.32 -13.58
CA LYS A 151 0.32 -7.38 -14.03
C LYS A 151 1.52 -8.13 -14.60
N ALA A 152 2.00 -9.17 -13.91
CA ALA A 152 3.11 -9.99 -14.38
C ALA A 152 2.77 -10.73 -15.70
N HIS A 153 1.55 -11.26 -15.83
CA HIS A 153 1.07 -11.91 -17.05
C HIS A 153 1.09 -10.94 -18.24
N VAL A 154 0.52 -9.75 -18.10
CA VAL A 154 0.51 -8.72 -19.15
C VAL A 154 1.93 -8.28 -19.51
N PHE A 155 2.80 -8.07 -18.52
CA PHE A 155 4.21 -7.71 -18.74
C PHE A 155 4.96 -8.80 -19.54
N LEU A 156 4.80 -10.07 -19.17
CA LEU A 156 5.43 -11.19 -19.88
C LEU A 156 4.87 -11.33 -21.31
N ALA A 157 3.56 -11.16 -21.50
CA ALA A 157 2.94 -11.18 -22.83
C ALA A 157 3.50 -10.09 -23.75
N ARG A 158 3.68 -8.86 -23.24
CA ARG A 158 4.32 -7.76 -23.98
C ARG A 158 5.75 -8.08 -24.38
N ARG A 159 6.54 -8.64 -23.46
CA ARG A 159 7.93 -9.01 -23.73
C ARG A 159 8.08 -10.13 -24.76
N ARG A 160 7.19 -11.13 -24.76
CA ARG A 160 7.15 -12.18 -25.79
C ARG A 160 6.81 -11.60 -27.16
N ALA A 161 5.80 -10.73 -27.23
CA ALA A 161 5.43 -10.04 -28.47
C ALA A 161 6.57 -9.16 -29.01
N ALA A 162 7.37 -8.56 -28.12
CA ALA A 162 8.56 -7.79 -28.49
C ALA A 162 9.79 -8.65 -28.85
N GLY A 163 9.71 -9.99 -28.79
CA GLY A 163 10.83 -10.90 -29.04
C GLY A 163 11.92 -10.86 -27.96
N GLN A 164 11.61 -10.36 -26.77
CA GLN A 164 12.54 -10.19 -25.64
C GLN A 164 12.50 -11.36 -24.64
N LEU A 165 11.65 -12.35 -24.90
CA LEU A 165 11.55 -13.62 -24.21
C LEU A 165 11.29 -14.70 -25.27
N SER A 166 12.18 -15.69 -25.33
CA SER A 166 12.11 -16.85 -26.23
C SER A 166 11.27 -17.98 -25.65
#